data_AF-A0A2N0QZN4-F1
#
_entry.id   AF-A0A2N0QZN4-F1
#
_cell.length_a   1.000
_cell.length_b   1.000
_cell.length_c   1.000
_cell.angle_alpha   90.00
_cell.angle_beta   90.00
_cell.angle_gamma   90.00
#
_symmetry.space_group_name_H-M   'P 1'
#
loop_
_entity.id
_entity.type
_entity.pdbx_description
1 polymer ?
#
loop_
_entity_poly.entity_id
_entity_poly.type
_entity_poly.pdbx_seq_one_letter_code
_entity_poly.pdbx_strand_id
1 'polypeptide(L)'
;MPGNMNNEIKSLLRSRLFFNNIDAVNTLLDPVKLAVKALEFKSTTFADCFVELIKLSQRINFLPPISDQNFKSTCIELFNKRWKQFDFDLYILSYMLHPYYRGKGLHPMVFRDVCLNAMKLLKNMGGGENSCSELVAQIRAFTQYEKPYDLEYVLGIDNVFL
;
A
#
# COMPACT_ATOMS: atom_id res chain seq x y z
N MET A 1 17.85 -40.02 -27.92
CA MET A 1 19.03 -39.24 -27.51
C MET A 1 18.56 -38.14 -26.57
N PRO A 2 19.13 -37.99 -25.36
CA PRO A 2 18.80 -36.85 -24.52
C PRO A 2 19.37 -35.60 -25.20
N GLY A 3 18.51 -34.64 -25.55
CA GLY A 3 18.93 -33.39 -26.16
C GLY A 3 19.94 -32.69 -25.25
N ASN A 4 21.14 -32.43 -25.76
CA ASN A 4 22.18 -31.74 -25.00
C ASN A 4 21.66 -30.33 -24.64
N MET A 5 21.24 -30.15 -23.39
CA MET A 5 20.85 -28.84 -22.87
C MET A 5 22.04 -27.88 -22.99
N ASN A 6 21.80 -26.72 -23.61
CA ASN A 6 22.79 -25.68 -23.85
C ASN A 6 23.57 -25.36 -22.55
N ASN A 7 24.89 -25.26 -22.64
CA ASN A 7 25.76 -24.97 -21.50
C ASN A 7 25.44 -23.61 -20.84
N GLU A 8 24.92 -22.64 -21.60
CA GLU A 8 24.42 -21.37 -21.05
C GLU A 8 23.21 -21.59 -20.13
N ILE A 9 22.26 -22.43 -20.55
CA ILE A 9 21.08 -22.78 -19.74
C ILE A 9 21.55 -23.49 -18.45
N LYS A 10 22.51 -24.41 -18.55
CA LYS A 10 23.09 -25.08 -17.38
C LYS A 10 23.76 -24.10 -16.42
N SER A 11 24.43 -23.08 -16.95
CA SER A 11 25.07 -22.02 -16.15
C SER A 11 24.02 -21.18 -15.40
N LEU A 12 22.95 -20.77 -16.10
CA LEU A 12 21.84 -20.03 -15.49
C LEU A 12 21.16 -20.83 -14.37
N LEU A 13 20.86 -22.11 -14.61
CA LEU A 13 20.23 -22.99 -13.61
C LEU A 13 21.10 -23.25 -12.37
N ARG A 14 22.41 -22.98 -12.44
CA ARG A 14 23.33 -23.07 -11.29
C ARG A 14 23.60 -21.72 -10.64
N SER A 15 23.16 -20.62 -11.26
CA SER A 15 23.41 -19.26 -10.77
C SER A 15 22.43 -18.89 -9.68
N ARG A 16 22.92 -18.80 -8.44
CA ARG A 16 22.13 -18.25 -7.32
C ARG A 16 21.66 -16.81 -7.61
N LEU A 17 22.51 -16.03 -8.27
CA LEU A 17 22.19 -14.64 -8.65
C LEU A 17 21.00 -14.57 -9.61
N PHE A 18 20.90 -15.51 -10.56
CA PHE A 18 19.76 -15.60 -11.46
C PHE A 18 18.45 -15.80 -10.67
N PHE A 19 18.42 -16.77 -9.74
CA PHE A 19 17.22 -17.01 -8.94
C PHE A 19 16.90 -15.86 -7.98
N ASN A 20 17.90 -15.19 -7.41
CA ASN A 20 17.68 -13.99 -6.59
C ASN A 20 16.99 -12.87 -7.41
N ASN A 21 17.38 -12.69 -8.68
CA ASN A 21 16.73 -11.71 -9.55
C ASN A 21 15.28 -12.10 -9.85
N ILE A 22 15.01 -13.38 -10.12
CA ILE A 22 13.64 -13.88 -10.34
C ILE A 22 12.78 -13.67 -9.10
N ASP A 23 13.33 -13.97 -7.92
CA ASP A 23 12.62 -13.81 -6.64
C ASP A 23 12.31 -12.33 -6.34
N ALA A 24 13.25 -11.43 -6.64
CA ALA A 24 13.01 -9.99 -6.54
C ALA A 24 11.85 -9.53 -7.44
N VAL A 25 11.80 -9.97 -8.69
CA VAL A 25 10.69 -9.66 -9.61
C VAL A 25 9.37 -10.24 -9.10
N ASN A 26 9.35 -11.52 -8.71
CA ASN A 26 8.14 -12.17 -8.19
C ASN A 26 7.60 -11.48 -6.94
N THR A 27 8.50 -11.11 -6.02
CA THR A 27 8.15 -10.37 -4.81
C THR A 27 7.45 -9.05 -5.14
N LEU A 28 7.88 -8.32 -6.18
CA LEU A 28 7.23 -7.08 -6.61
C LEU A 28 5.91 -7.30 -7.35
N LEU A 29 5.76 -8.40 -8.08
CA LEU A 29 4.55 -8.69 -8.87
C LEU A 29 3.36 -9.10 -8.01
N ASP A 30 3.61 -9.74 -6.88
CA ASP A 30 2.57 -10.19 -5.94
C ASP A 30 1.54 -9.11 -5.55
N PRO A 31 1.92 -7.93 -4.99
CA PRO A 31 0.93 -6.90 -4.63
C PRO A 31 0.20 -6.37 -5.87
N VAL A 32 0.86 -6.31 -7.02
CA VAL A 32 0.21 -5.92 -8.28
C VAL A 32 -0.86 -6.95 -8.69
N LYS A 33 -0.54 -8.24 -8.57
CA LYS A 33 -1.48 -9.34 -8.84
C LYS A 33 -2.64 -9.34 -7.86
N LEU A 34 -2.39 -9.08 -6.59
CA LEU A 34 -3.45 -8.97 -5.57
C LEU A 34 -4.36 -7.76 -5.84
N ALA A 35 -3.81 -6.62 -6.24
CA ALA A 35 -4.61 -5.46 -6.63
C ALA A 35 -5.50 -5.75 -7.85
N VAL A 36 -4.95 -6.40 -8.88
CA VAL A 36 -5.73 -6.79 -10.07
C VAL A 36 -6.84 -7.76 -9.69
N LYS A 37 -6.55 -8.79 -8.89
CA LYS A 37 -7.57 -9.72 -8.39
C LYS A 37 -8.61 -9.03 -7.53
N ALA A 38 -8.22 -8.09 -6.68
CA ALA A 38 -9.18 -7.30 -5.91
C ALA A 38 -10.15 -6.60 -6.87
N LEU A 39 -9.67 -5.93 -7.91
CA LEU A 39 -10.53 -5.26 -8.89
C LEU A 39 -11.50 -6.19 -9.64
N GLU A 40 -11.30 -7.51 -9.63
CA GLU A 40 -12.26 -8.47 -10.19
C GLU A 40 -13.51 -8.67 -9.30
N PHE A 41 -13.42 -8.34 -8.00
CA PHE A 41 -14.55 -8.41 -7.07
C PHE A 41 -15.38 -7.11 -7.09
N LYS A 42 -16.71 -7.27 -7.09
CA LYS A 42 -17.66 -6.13 -7.08
C LYS A 42 -17.64 -5.30 -5.79
N SER A 43 -17.16 -5.88 -4.69
CA SER A 43 -17.09 -5.25 -3.36
C SER A 43 -15.77 -4.50 -3.13
N THR A 44 -14.86 -4.48 -4.10
CA THR A 44 -13.53 -3.88 -3.91
C THR A 44 -13.62 -2.37 -3.84
N THR A 45 -12.99 -1.83 -2.80
CA THR A 45 -12.90 -0.39 -2.58
C THR A 45 -11.57 0.16 -3.10
N PHE A 46 -11.52 1.47 -3.28
CA PHE A 46 -10.28 2.18 -3.56
C PHE A 46 -9.23 2.03 -2.45
N ALA A 47 -9.65 1.83 -1.20
CA ALA A 47 -8.75 1.59 -0.08
C ALA A 47 -8.00 0.25 -0.22
N ASP A 48 -8.68 -0.81 -0.68
CA ASP A 48 -8.07 -2.13 -0.91
C ASP A 48 -6.94 -2.06 -1.95
N CYS A 49 -7.19 -1.36 -3.07
CA CYS A 49 -6.19 -1.13 -4.09
C CYS A 49 -5.02 -0.27 -3.59
N PHE A 50 -5.30 0.75 -2.78
CA PHE A 50 -4.27 1.61 -2.20
C PHE A 50 -3.38 0.86 -1.22
N VAL A 51 -3.94 -0.04 -0.43
CA VAL A 51 -3.20 -0.91 0.47
C VAL A 51 -2.18 -1.76 -0.27
N GLU A 52 -2.53 -2.34 -1.42
CA GLU A 52 -1.59 -3.09 -2.24
C GLU A 52 -0.47 -2.20 -2.83
N LEU A 53 -0.78 -0.94 -3.15
CA LEU A 53 0.24 0.04 -3.56
C LEU A 53 1.23 0.33 -2.41
N ILE A 54 0.75 0.46 -1.17
CA ILE A 54 1.62 0.62 0.00
C ILE A 54 2.50 -0.62 0.22
N LYS A 55 1.94 -1.83 0.10
CA LYS A 55 2.70 -3.08 0.18
C LYS A 55 3.79 -3.14 -0.90
N LEU A 56 3.49 -2.72 -2.12
CA LEU A 56 4.49 -2.62 -3.20
C LEU A 56 5.63 -1.68 -2.82
N SER A 57 5.34 -0.51 -2.26
CA SER A 57 6.36 0.43 -1.77
C SER A 57 7.30 -0.21 -0.74
N GLN A 58 6.74 -0.91 0.25
CA GLN A 58 7.52 -1.63 1.25
C GLN A 58 8.41 -2.69 0.61
N ARG A 59 7.88 -3.50 -0.31
CA ARG A 59 8.64 -4.53 -1.00
C ARG A 59 9.79 -3.95 -1.82
N ILE A 60 9.60 -2.81 -2.51
CA ILE A 60 10.67 -2.07 -3.19
C ILE A 60 11.77 -1.66 -2.20
N ASN A 61 11.39 -1.13 -1.04
CA ASN A 61 12.35 -0.68 -0.02
C ASN A 61 13.21 -1.83 0.53
N PHE A 62 12.61 -3.01 0.72
CA PHE A 62 13.28 -4.20 1.24
C PHE A 62 13.80 -5.16 0.18
N LEU A 63 13.87 -4.74 -1.09
CA LEU A 63 14.46 -5.56 -2.15
C LEU A 63 15.87 -6.04 -1.76
N PRO A 64 16.17 -7.34 -1.92
CA PRO A 64 17.51 -7.84 -1.69
C PRO A 64 18.49 -7.28 -2.74
N PRO A 65 19.80 -7.37 -2.49
CA PRO A 65 20.80 -7.11 -3.51
C PRO A 65 20.56 -8.01 -4.73
N ILE A 66 20.40 -7.39 -5.88
CA ILE A 66 20.20 -8.03 -7.19
C ILE A 66 21.32 -7.61 -8.14
N SER A 67 21.45 -8.31 -9.27
CA SER A 67 22.57 -8.07 -10.18
C SER A 67 22.56 -6.68 -10.82
N ASP A 68 21.37 -6.16 -11.10
CA ASP A 68 21.20 -4.85 -11.70
C ASP A 68 21.09 -3.77 -10.61
N GLN A 69 22.11 -2.93 -10.51
CA GLN A 69 22.18 -1.84 -9.54
C GLN A 69 21.10 -0.77 -9.78
N ASN A 70 20.59 -0.65 -11.01
CA ASN A 70 19.58 0.35 -11.38
C ASN A 70 18.15 -0.14 -11.22
N PHE A 71 17.94 -1.46 -11.07
CA PHE A 71 16.58 -2.00 -11.02
C PHE A 71 15.74 -1.41 -9.87
N LYS A 72 16.34 -1.22 -8.68
CA LYS A 72 15.65 -0.61 -7.54
C LYS A 72 15.27 0.85 -7.83
N SER A 73 16.17 1.65 -8.42
CA SER A 73 15.86 3.05 -8.75
C SER A 73 14.78 3.12 -9.84
N THR A 74 14.83 2.28 -10.86
CA THR A 74 13.76 2.17 -11.87
C THR A 74 12.41 1.81 -11.25
N CYS A 75 12.38 0.86 -10.30
CA CYS A 75 11.16 0.52 -9.57
C CYS A 75 10.62 1.72 -8.76
N ILE A 76 11.50 2.47 -8.09
CA ILE A 76 11.13 3.67 -7.34
C ILE A 76 10.58 4.76 -8.28
N GLU A 77 11.20 4.98 -9.43
CA GLU A 77 10.73 5.96 -10.43
C GLU A 77 9.34 5.61 -10.98
N LEU A 78 9.14 4.35 -11.36
CA LEU A 78 7.84 3.86 -11.83
C LEU A 78 6.79 3.95 -10.73
N PHE A 79 7.13 3.55 -9.50
CA PHE A 79 6.26 3.68 -8.34
C PHE A 79 5.86 5.14 -8.13
N ASN A 80 6.82 6.06 -8.03
CA ASN A 80 6.56 7.48 -7.81
C ASN A 80 5.71 8.10 -8.93
N LYS A 81 5.93 7.70 -10.18
CA LYS A 81 5.09 8.13 -11.31
C LYS A 81 3.62 7.71 -11.11
N ARG A 82 3.37 6.48 -10.66
CA ARG A 82 2.01 6.00 -10.38
C ARG A 82 1.45 6.59 -9.09
N TRP A 83 2.27 6.71 -8.05
CA TRP A 83 1.89 7.33 -6.78
C TRP A 83 1.29 8.72 -6.97
N LYS A 84 1.89 9.55 -7.83
CA LYS A 84 1.33 10.88 -8.18
C LYS A 84 -0.07 10.84 -8.81
N GLN A 85 -0.50 9.70 -9.36
CA GLN A 85 -1.86 9.49 -9.88
C GLN A 85 -2.84 9.07 -8.78
N PHE A 86 -2.34 8.66 -7.61
CA PHE A 86 -3.12 8.26 -6.42
C PHE A 86 -2.95 9.25 -5.26
N ASP A 87 -2.15 10.30 -5.44
CA ASP A 87 -1.89 11.37 -4.47
C ASP A 87 -3.09 12.34 -4.39
N PHE A 88 -4.28 11.76 -4.22
CA PHE A 88 -5.47 12.49 -3.86
C PHE A 88 -5.70 12.28 -2.36
N ASP A 89 -5.98 13.37 -1.68
CA ASP A 89 -6.20 13.45 -0.24
C ASP A 89 -7.13 12.37 0.32
N LEU A 90 -8.10 11.91 -0.48
CA LEU A 90 -9.05 10.86 -0.12
C LEU A 90 -8.41 9.48 0.07
N TYR A 91 -7.39 9.12 -0.72
CA TYR A 91 -6.71 7.83 -0.57
C TYR A 91 -5.85 7.81 0.69
N ILE A 92 -5.13 8.89 0.96
CA ILE A 92 -4.32 9.04 2.16
C ILE A 92 -5.23 9.06 3.40
N LEU A 93 -6.37 9.77 3.34
CA LEU A 93 -7.40 9.72 4.37
C LEU A 93 -7.92 8.29 4.58
N SER A 94 -8.23 7.57 3.51
CA SER A 94 -8.70 6.18 3.58
C SER A 94 -7.67 5.25 4.25
N TYR A 95 -6.39 5.40 3.92
CA TYR A 95 -5.31 4.64 4.55
C TYR A 95 -5.11 5.01 6.02
N MET A 96 -5.28 6.29 6.37
CA MET A 96 -5.23 6.76 7.75
C MET A 96 -6.36 6.19 8.59
N LEU A 97 -7.54 6.03 8.00
CA LEU A 97 -8.74 5.49 8.63
C LEU A 97 -8.85 3.96 8.53
N HIS A 98 -7.93 3.28 7.85
CA HIS A 98 -7.97 1.83 7.73
C HIS A 98 -7.61 1.18 9.09
N PRO A 99 -8.46 0.32 9.69
CA PRO A 99 -8.27 -0.20 11.06
C PRO A 99 -6.96 -0.97 11.27
N TYR A 100 -6.48 -1.69 10.25
CA TYR A 100 -5.18 -2.37 10.27
C TYR A 100 -3.96 -1.42 10.17
N TYR A 101 -4.02 -0.41 9.30
CA TYR A 101 -2.85 0.41 8.97
C TYR A 101 -2.74 1.67 9.82
N ARG A 102 -3.87 2.34 10.05
CA ARG A 102 -3.99 3.54 10.89
C ARG A 102 -2.96 4.64 10.61
N GLY A 103 -2.63 4.83 9.33
CA GLY A 103 -1.62 5.81 8.92
C GLY A 103 -0.18 5.46 9.30
N LYS A 104 0.12 4.23 9.73
CA LYS A 104 1.48 3.78 10.07
C LYS A 104 2.42 3.99 8.88
N GLY A 105 3.54 4.67 9.14
CA GLY A 105 4.56 5.00 8.13
C GLY A 105 4.34 6.31 7.38
N LEU A 106 3.24 7.04 7.62
CA LEU A 106 3.06 8.39 7.08
C LEU A 106 3.93 9.41 7.83
N HIS A 107 4.43 10.40 7.09
CA HIS A 107 5.16 11.51 7.68
C HIS A 107 4.23 12.37 8.56
N PRO A 108 4.66 12.89 9.72
CA PRO A 108 3.79 13.66 10.62
C PRO A 108 3.09 14.85 9.97
N MET A 109 3.71 15.49 8.97
CA MET A 109 3.07 16.59 8.23
C MET A 109 1.83 16.14 7.43
N VAL A 110 1.82 14.88 6.95
CA VAL A 110 0.69 14.31 6.21
C VAL A 110 -0.56 14.20 7.12
N PHE A 111 -0.37 13.98 8.42
CA PHE A 111 -1.50 13.97 9.37
C PHE A 111 -2.29 15.28 9.35
N ARG A 112 -1.58 16.42 9.34
CA ARG A 112 -2.21 17.73 9.29
C ARG A 112 -3.02 17.91 8.02
N ASP A 113 -2.43 17.59 6.87
CA ASP A 113 -3.08 17.76 5.56
C ASP A 113 -4.31 16.87 5.43
N VAL A 114 -4.22 15.63 5.88
CA VAL A 114 -5.35 14.69 5.91
C VAL A 114 -6.48 15.19 6.82
N CYS A 115 -6.15 15.71 8.01
CA CYS A 115 -7.14 16.33 8.90
C CYS A 115 -7.82 17.53 8.24
N LEU A 116 -7.06 18.39 7.55
CA LEU A 116 -7.62 19.54 6.82
C LEU A 116 -8.61 19.09 5.74
N ASN A 117 -8.29 18.01 5.02
CA ASN A 117 -9.17 17.50 3.96
C ASN A 117 -10.39 16.78 4.52
N ALA A 118 -10.25 16.02 5.61
CA ALA A 118 -11.39 15.44 6.32
C ALA A 118 -12.36 16.53 6.81
N MET A 119 -11.84 17.62 7.38
CA MET A 119 -12.65 18.77 7.79
C MET A 119 -13.35 19.44 6.60
N LYS A 120 -12.67 19.64 5.46
CA LYS A 120 -13.31 20.19 4.25
C LYS A 120 -14.47 19.31 3.77
N LEU A 121 -14.28 17.99 3.75
CA LEU A 121 -15.34 17.03 3.38
C LEU A 121 -16.53 17.13 4.34
N LEU A 122 -16.27 17.16 5.65
CA LEU A 122 -17.32 17.31 6.65
C LEU A 122 -18.08 18.63 6.50
N LYS A 123 -17.39 19.75 6.26
CA LYS A 123 -18.03 21.05 6.01
C LYS A 123 -18.91 21.03 4.76
N ASN A 124 -18.45 20.38 3.69
CA ASN A 124 -19.25 20.20 2.46
C ASN A 124 -20.51 19.35 2.70
N MET A 125 -20.51 18.46 3.70
CA MET A 125 -21.67 17.68 4.13
C MET A 125 -22.57 18.41 5.15
N GLY A 126 -22.30 19.69 5.45
CA GLY A 126 -23.09 20.50 6.38
C GLY A 126 -22.58 20.52 7.83
N GLY A 127 -21.39 19.97 8.09
CA GLY A 127 -20.76 20.02 9.41
C GLY A 127 -20.25 21.42 9.78
N GLY A 128 -20.31 21.75 11.07
CA GLY A 128 -19.80 22.99 11.64
C GLY A 128 -18.39 22.88 12.24
N GLU A 129 -17.88 23.97 12.80
CA GLU A 129 -16.53 24.03 13.40
C GLU A 129 -16.37 23.10 14.62
N ASN A 130 -17.41 22.97 15.44
CA ASN A 130 -17.38 22.05 16.60
C ASN A 130 -17.22 20.60 16.14
N SER A 131 -17.99 20.17 15.13
CA SER A 131 -17.87 18.83 14.56
C SER A 131 -16.54 18.61 13.83
N CYS A 132 -15.93 19.65 13.27
CA CYS A 132 -14.58 19.55 12.70
C CYS A 132 -13.51 19.30 13.78
N SER A 133 -13.61 20.02 14.90
CA SER A 133 -12.69 19.83 16.04
C SER A 133 -12.80 18.43 16.63
N GLU A 134 -14.04 17.95 16.77
CA GLU A 134 -14.33 16.59 17.22
C GLU A 134 -13.76 15.54 16.25
N LEU A 135 -13.97 15.71 14.95
CA LEU A 135 -13.42 14.81 13.92
C LEU A 135 -11.89 14.69 14.02
N VAL A 136 -11.18 15.80 14.21
CA VAL A 136 -9.71 15.77 14.34
C VAL A 136 -9.28 15.03 15.61
N ALA A 137 -9.99 15.22 16.71
CA ALA A 137 -9.72 14.49 17.96
C ALA A 137 -9.95 12.99 17.77
N GLN A 138 -11.03 12.59 17.10
CA GLN A 138 -11.35 11.19 16.82
C GLN A 138 -10.33 10.53 15.89
N ILE A 139 -9.91 11.22 14.81
CA ILE A 139 -8.84 10.70 13.92
C ILE A 139 -7.55 10.50 14.72
N ARG A 140 -7.18 11.43 15.61
CA ARG A 140 -6.00 11.28 16.45
C ARG A 140 -6.12 10.06 17.37
N ALA A 141 -7.21 9.96 18.13
CA ALA A 141 -7.50 8.84 19.03
C ALA A 141 -7.45 7.50 18.28
N PHE A 142 -8.06 7.45 17.09
CA PHE A 142 -8.03 6.28 16.22
C PHE A 142 -6.60 5.88 15.85
N THR A 143 -5.78 6.80 15.36
CA THR A 143 -4.38 6.48 14.98
C THR A 143 -3.50 6.04 16.16
N GLN A 144 -3.89 6.36 17.39
CA GLN A 144 -3.17 6.07 18.63
C GLN A 144 -3.71 4.85 19.39
N TYR A 145 -4.71 4.14 18.85
CA TYR A 145 -5.37 3.01 19.52
C TYR A 145 -6.00 3.40 20.87
N GLU A 146 -6.46 4.64 21.00
CA GLU A 146 -7.20 5.09 22.18
C GLU A 146 -8.64 4.57 22.13
N LYS A 147 -9.26 4.35 23.30
CA LYS A 147 -10.67 3.97 23.39
C LYS A 147 -11.57 5.03 22.73
N PRO A 148 -12.61 4.65 21.96
CA PRO A 148 -13.13 3.29 21.74
C PRO A 148 -12.50 2.54 20.55
N TYR A 149 -11.39 3.03 20.00
CA TYR A 149 -10.75 2.49 18.81
C TYR A 149 -9.65 1.48 19.12
N ASP A 150 -9.60 0.89 20.31
CA ASP A 150 -8.55 -0.04 20.77
C ASP A 150 -8.74 -1.49 20.29
N LEU A 151 -9.81 -1.78 19.55
CA LEU A 151 -10.08 -3.11 19.01
C LEU A 151 -9.06 -3.50 17.93
N GLU A 152 -8.64 -4.78 17.97
CA GLU A 152 -7.80 -5.37 16.94
C GLU A 152 -8.57 -5.54 15.62
N TYR A 153 -7.89 -5.28 14.51
CA TYR A 153 -8.45 -5.57 13.20
C TYR A 153 -8.36 -7.06 12.89
N VAL A 154 -9.48 -7.68 12.52
CA VAL A 154 -9.54 -9.08 12.08
C VAL A 154 -9.78 -9.13 10.58
N LEU A 155 -8.79 -9.66 9.85
CA LEU A 155 -8.85 -9.78 8.39
C LEU A 155 -10.06 -10.61 7.96
N GLY A 156 -10.94 -10.05 7.13
CA GLY A 156 -12.07 -10.75 6.53
C GLY A 156 -13.39 -10.72 7.32
N ILE A 157 -13.42 -10.13 8.52
CA ILE A 157 -14.68 -9.93 9.26
C ILE A 157 -15.43 -8.69 8.76
N ASP A 158 -14.70 -7.64 8.38
CA ASP A 158 -15.28 -6.36 7.92
C ASP A 158 -15.73 -6.38 6.45
N ASN A 159 -15.48 -7.46 5.71
CA ASN A 159 -15.97 -7.66 4.34
C ASN A 159 -17.41 -8.19 4.28
N VAL A 160 -18.09 -8.32 5.42
CA VAL A 160 -19.43 -8.96 5.51
C VAL A 160 -20.58 -7.95 5.51
N PHE A 161 -20.32 -6.64 5.50
CA PHE A 161 -21.40 -5.65 5.39
C PHE A 161 -21.05 -4.53 4.41
N LEU A 162 -21.32 -4.78 3.12
CA LEU A 162 -22.19 -4.00 2.22
C LEU A 162 -22.22 -4.63 0.82
#